data_AF-A0A955NCB9-F1
#
_entry.id   AF-A0A955NCB9-F1
#
_cell.length_a   1.000
_cell.length_b   1.000
_cell.length_c   1.000
_cell.angle_alpha   90.00
_cell.angle_beta   90.00
_cell.angle_gamma   90.00
#
_symmetry.space_group_name_H-M   'P 1'
#
loop_
_entity.id
_entity.type
_entity.pdbx_description
1 polymer ?
#
loop_
_entity_poly.entity_id
_entity_poly.type
_entity_poly.pdbx_seq_one_letter_code
_entity_poly.pdbx_strand_id
1 'polypeptide(L)'
;MRRLCFVVLLFAFLFPQSAQSWWEERQLTFDTDRNHQLDNNLNWSPDCKWVGYDTRAFGDFGGIGNTLTLEKVNIDTQSIIVMYTAPNVIPLNGFGPGTGAVSFFPYGDAVVAIRGLDGIQYGGTARFGAMVTPTDGSVGSYDYYVTDARDVTSPFTPGALRGGSHSHEPSGDGQWVGFTYNDQIMESLGTNLRTIGVTKLGLPVNVDSALGNQNGNFTVLVVKVKPQGEIVPGSDDIYQGSDDSWVGEYGYQKPDGTWQRARAFIGRTVTESGGTRNEVYIADIPEDITVAGPDGPLQGTETTFPMPPAGTVQRRLTHSDSNCGGIIRCSLDGKWIAFTRGGQVWIVSPLGGDPIQVTTLASSASKPWWDPSGAYLYCISDNSIWMTNVIEGDPAFGESVRITDPTLYPGIPPDALCVSPDGQWIAFNRKLDRGDGVTLNQVFIVAIRKLAILDIKPGDCPNQFTVNKQNKGKIPMAILGSPELDVADIDVASININGVAFPVKSPSVADVSGPGESVCDCGTGPDGYPDLVLHFSQEDVVEALGLEALSEDAEVEVTVFANQNDGLEVQATDCMTIHFAGKGHE
;
A
#
# COMPACT_ATOMS: atom_id res chain seq x y z
N MET A 1 69.39 -15.11 22.33
CA MET A 1 68.02 -15.17 21.78
C MET A 1 67.22 -14.00 22.33
N ARG A 2 67.01 -12.94 21.53
CA ARG A 2 66.16 -11.80 21.91
C ARG A 2 64.72 -12.11 21.49
N ARG A 3 63.76 -12.06 22.42
CA ARG A 3 62.33 -12.16 22.12
C ARG A 3 61.85 -10.81 21.59
N LEU A 4 61.32 -10.82 20.37
CA LEU A 4 60.69 -9.68 19.70
C LEU A 4 59.22 -9.65 20.16
N CYS A 5 58.79 -8.57 20.82
CA CYS A 5 57.37 -8.31 21.07
C CYS A 5 56.78 -7.65 19.81
N PHE A 6 55.82 -8.32 19.18
CA PHE A 6 54.97 -7.71 18.16
C PHE A 6 53.86 -6.92 18.86
N VAL A 7 53.84 -5.61 18.63
CA VAL A 7 52.69 -4.75 18.96
C VAL A 7 51.77 -4.77 17.73
N VAL A 8 50.60 -5.37 17.88
CA VAL A 8 49.53 -5.30 16.87
C VAL A 8 48.77 -4.00 17.09
N LEU A 9 48.99 -3.02 16.21
CA LEU A 9 48.16 -1.82 16.11
C LEU A 9 46.90 -2.17 15.33
N LEU A 10 45.78 -2.37 16.03
CA LEU A 10 44.45 -2.41 15.42
C LEU A 10 44.06 -0.98 15.03
N PHE A 11 44.07 -0.68 13.73
CA PHE A 11 43.37 0.47 13.19
C PHE A 11 41.89 0.13 13.10
N ALA A 12 41.09 0.63 14.05
CA ALA A 12 39.65 0.69 13.91
C ALA A 12 39.34 1.81 12.90
N PHE A 13 38.99 1.43 11.67
CA PHE A 13 38.35 2.35 10.74
C PHE A 13 36.93 2.59 11.24
N LEU A 14 36.72 3.71 11.93
CA LEU A 14 35.40 4.27 12.16
C LEU A 14 34.93 4.81 10.79
N PHE A 15 34.09 4.05 10.11
CA PHE A 15 33.30 4.60 9.02
C PHE A 15 32.32 5.60 9.63
N PRO A 16 32.26 6.87 9.16
CA PRO A 16 31.13 7.72 9.51
C PRO A 16 29.87 7.05 8.93
N GLN A 17 28.95 6.63 9.79
CA GLN A 17 27.59 6.34 9.39
C GLN A 17 27.05 7.61 8.73
N SER A 18 26.90 7.59 7.42
CA SER A 18 26.22 8.67 6.70
C SER A 18 24.79 8.72 7.21
N ALA A 19 24.36 9.91 7.63
CA ALA A 19 22.96 10.26 7.81
C ALA A 19 22.11 9.64 6.71
N GLN A 20 21.14 8.80 7.06
CA GLN A 20 20.23 8.24 6.07
C GLN A 20 19.35 9.38 5.55
N SER A 21 19.47 9.69 4.26
CA SER A 21 18.74 10.83 3.67
C SER A 21 17.24 10.56 3.70
N TRP A 22 16.41 11.60 3.82
CA TRP A 22 14.93 11.51 3.99
C TRP A 22 14.20 10.90 2.79
N TRP A 23 14.97 10.59 1.76
CA TRP A 23 14.55 10.05 0.49
C TRP A 23 15.17 8.70 0.21
N GLU A 24 15.77 8.05 1.21
CA GLU A 24 16.56 6.86 0.98
C GLU A 24 15.69 5.67 0.63
N GLU A 25 15.55 5.47 -0.66
CA GLU A 25 14.92 4.29 -1.24
C GLU A 25 15.93 3.15 -1.27
N ARG A 26 15.53 2.00 -0.73
CA ARG A 26 16.36 0.79 -0.74
C ARG A 26 15.84 -0.17 -1.79
N GLN A 27 16.65 -0.41 -2.83
CA GLN A 27 16.41 -1.49 -3.77
C GLN A 27 16.55 -2.85 -3.06
N LEU A 28 15.59 -3.76 -3.28
CA LEU A 28 15.59 -5.10 -2.69
C LEU A 28 15.97 -6.20 -3.68
N THR A 29 15.65 -6.02 -4.96
CA THR A 29 15.90 -7.02 -6.01
C THR A 29 16.87 -6.48 -7.04
N PHE A 30 17.71 -7.35 -7.61
CA PHE A 30 18.82 -6.92 -8.48
C PHE A 30 18.97 -7.75 -9.76
N ASP A 31 18.28 -8.88 -9.88
CA ASP A 31 18.37 -9.73 -11.07
C ASP A 31 17.89 -8.98 -12.31
N THR A 32 18.57 -9.20 -13.44
CA THR A 32 18.32 -8.44 -14.69
C THR A 32 17.77 -9.29 -15.84
N ASP A 33 17.45 -10.56 -15.56
CA ASP A 33 16.92 -11.54 -16.50
C ASP A 33 15.38 -11.67 -16.41
N ARG A 34 14.73 -10.98 -15.47
CA ARG A 34 13.28 -11.01 -15.21
C ARG A 34 12.79 -9.70 -14.59
N ASN A 35 11.48 -9.45 -14.64
CA ASN A 35 10.85 -8.41 -13.82
C ASN A 35 10.61 -8.93 -12.41
N HIS A 36 10.49 -8.04 -11.44
CA HIS A 36 10.03 -8.31 -10.07
C HIS A 36 8.74 -7.53 -9.86
N GLN A 37 7.62 -8.12 -10.27
CA GLN A 37 6.35 -7.41 -10.40
C GLN A 37 5.58 -7.44 -9.09
N LEU A 38 5.34 -6.26 -8.51
CA LEU A 38 4.27 -6.04 -7.56
C LEU A 38 2.97 -5.76 -8.32
N ASP A 39 1.84 -6.00 -7.67
CA ASP A 39 0.53 -5.92 -8.33
C ASP A 39 -0.37 -4.85 -7.74
N ASN A 40 0.19 -3.95 -6.90
CA ASN A 40 -0.60 -3.01 -6.11
C ASN A 40 -1.66 -3.83 -5.37
N ASN A 41 -1.26 -4.82 -4.56
CA ASN A 41 -2.18 -5.63 -3.77
C ASN A 41 -1.50 -6.00 -2.43
N LEU A 42 -2.02 -7.00 -1.70
CA LEU A 42 -1.48 -7.41 -0.40
C LEU A 42 -0.11 -8.13 -0.55
N ASN A 43 0.93 -7.41 -0.97
CA ASN A 43 2.26 -7.98 -1.29
C ASN A 43 3.17 -8.16 -0.08
N TRP A 44 2.75 -7.78 1.13
CA TRP A 44 3.55 -7.91 2.36
C TRP A 44 3.16 -9.15 3.16
N SER A 45 4.15 -9.86 3.71
CA SER A 45 3.89 -10.90 4.69
C SER A 45 3.31 -10.31 5.99
N PRO A 46 2.53 -11.09 6.77
CA PRO A 46 1.95 -10.61 8.03
C PRO A 46 2.97 -10.13 9.07
N ASP A 47 4.19 -10.65 9.03
CA ASP A 47 5.29 -10.23 9.93
C ASP A 47 6.03 -8.98 9.42
N CYS A 48 5.61 -8.41 8.28
CA CYS A 48 6.21 -7.24 7.63
C CYS A 48 7.69 -7.41 7.25
N LYS A 49 8.21 -8.66 7.22
CA LYS A 49 9.62 -8.94 6.88
C LYS A 49 9.85 -9.35 5.44
N TRP A 50 8.80 -9.66 4.69
CA TRP A 50 8.90 -10.13 3.31
C TRP A 50 7.96 -9.39 2.37
N VAL A 51 8.45 -9.13 1.16
CA VAL A 51 7.67 -8.59 0.05
C VAL A 51 7.59 -9.64 -1.05
N GLY A 52 6.38 -10.06 -1.39
CA GLY A 52 6.07 -11.05 -2.43
C GLY A 52 5.85 -10.39 -3.80
N TYR A 53 6.38 -11.00 -4.85
CA TYR A 53 6.27 -10.53 -6.24
C TYR A 53 6.26 -11.71 -7.23
N ASP A 54 5.94 -11.44 -8.49
CA ASP A 54 6.05 -12.41 -9.60
C ASP A 54 7.14 -12.05 -10.61
N THR A 55 7.63 -13.05 -11.36
CA THR A 55 8.85 -12.91 -12.16
C THR A 55 8.62 -12.70 -13.66
N ARG A 56 7.63 -11.90 -14.06
CA ARG A 56 7.26 -11.73 -15.48
C ARG A 56 8.46 -11.53 -16.40
N ALA A 57 8.48 -12.24 -17.52
CA ALA A 57 9.42 -11.97 -18.60
C ALA A 57 9.19 -10.57 -19.23
N PHE A 58 10.17 -10.08 -19.98
CA PHE A 58 10.09 -8.76 -20.64
C PHE A 58 9.71 -8.88 -22.14
N GLY A 59 9.32 -7.75 -22.74
CA GLY A 59 9.00 -7.66 -24.17
C GLY A 59 7.74 -8.44 -24.57
N ASP A 60 7.73 -8.97 -25.79
CA ASP A 60 6.61 -9.75 -26.36
C ASP A 60 6.30 -11.05 -25.59
N PHE A 61 7.21 -11.46 -24.71
CA PHE A 61 7.07 -12.64 -23.86
C PHE A 61 6.54 -12.31 -22.45
N GLY A 62 6.22 -11.04 -22.17
CA GLY A 62 5.70 -10.63 -20.87
C GLY A 62 4.29 -11.16 -20.55
N GLY A 63 3.84 -10.86 -19.34
CA GLY A 63 2.52 -11.24 -18.84
C GLY A 63 2.50 -12.58 -18.09
N ILE A 64 1.40 -12.78 -17.36
CA ILE A 64 1.28 -13.84 -16.36
C ILE A 64 1.30 -15.26 -16.99
N GLY A 65 0.82 -15.42 -18.22
CA GLY A 65 0.78 -16.73 -18.89
C GLY A 65 2.15 -17.38 -19.08
N ASN A 66 3.19 -16.56 -19.19
CA ASN A 66 4.58 -17.00 -19.36
C ASN A 66 5.39 -16.93 -18.06
N THR A 67 4.78 -16.45 -16.98
CA THR A 67 5.47 -16.23 -15.70
C THR A 67 5.47 -17.52 -14.90
N LEU A 68 6.63 -17.90 -14.35
CA LEU A 68 6.82 -19.23 -13.77
C LEU A 68 6.98 -19.21 -12.26
N THR A 69 7.52 -18.16 -11.66
CA THR A 69 7.80 -18.15 -10.23
C THR A 69 7.07 -17.03 -9.49
N LEU A 70 6.64 -17.39 -8.28
CA LEU A 70 6.27 -16.46 -7.23
C LEU A 70 7.41 -16.45 -6.23
N GLU A 71 7.91 -15.27 -5.90
CA GLU A 71 9.07 -15.09 -5.04
C GLU A 71 8.75 -14.11 -3.92
N LYS A 72 9.50 -14.19 -2.83
CA LYS A 72 9.51 -13.17 -1.79
C LYS A 72 10.92 -12.76 -1.44
N VAL A 73 11.13 -11.48 -1.20
CA VAL A 73 12.42 -10.91 -0.76
C VAL A 73 12.31 -10.43 0.68
N ASN A 74 13.31 -10.76 1.50
CA ASN A 74 13.40 -10.27 2.87
C ASN A 74 13.89 -8.82 2.87
N ILE A 75 13.22 -7.93 3.62
CA ILE A 75 13.57 -6.51 3.60
C ILE A 75 14.92 -6.21 4.26
N ASP A 76 15.33 -7.00 5.25
CA ASP A 76 16.53 -6.76 6.05
C ASP A 76 17.77 -7.39 5.41
N THR A 77 17.63 -8.62 4.91
CA THR A 77 18.75 -9.42 4.38
C THR A 77 18.84 -9.45 2.86
N GLN A 78 17.79 -9.00 2.16
CA GLN A 78 17.62 -9.13 0.70
C GLN A 78 17.67 -10.58 0.19
N SER A 79 17.52 -11.57 1.08
CA SER A 79 17.44 -12.98 0.67
C SER A 79 16.12 -13.23 -0.06
N ILE A 80 16.18 -13.98 -1.17
CA ILE A 80 15.02 -14.35 -1.97
C ILE A 80 14.64 -15.81 -1.72
N ILE A 81 13.34 -16.06 -1.56
CA ILE A 81 12.75 -17.40 -1.53
C ILE A 81 11.79 -17.54 -2.72
N VAL A 82 11.98 -18.58 -3.52
CA VAL A 82 10.99 -19.00 -4.53
C VAL A 82 9.89 -19.75 -3.82
N MET A 83 8.73 -19.13 -3.64
CA MET A 83 7.59 -19.70 -2.92
C MET A 83 6.90 -20.79 -3.75
N TYR A 84 6.84 -20.59 -5.08
CA TYR A 84 6.14 -21.49 -6.00
C TYR A 84 6.76 -21.44 -7.40
N THR A 85 6.80 -22.59 -8.08
CA THR A 85 7.18 -22.69 -9.49
C THR A 85 6.10 -23.41 -10.27
N ALA A 86 5.49 -22.73 -11.23
CA ALA A 86 4.48 -23.27 -12.12
C ALA A 86 5.07 -24.34 -13.06
N PRO A 87 4.44 -25.52 -13.23
CA PRO A 87 4.98 -26.62 -14.04
C PRO A 87 4.76 -26.41 -15.55
N ASN A 88 5.29 -25.33 -16.12
CA ASN A 88 5.19 -25.05 -17.55
C ASN A 88 6.54 -25.26 -18.25
N VAL A 89 6.66 -26.37 -18.97
CA VAL A 89 7.91 -26.77 -19.64
C VAL A 89 8.20 -25.89 -20.87
N ILE A 90 7.17 -25.27 -21.46
CA ILE A 90 7.28 -24.41 -22.65
C ILE A 90 6.33 -23.21 -22.49
N PRO A 91 6.65 -22.21 -21.64
CA PRO A 91 5.76 -21.07 -21.36
C PRO A 91 5.30 -20.34 -22.62
N LEU A 92 6.15 -20.29 -23.65
CA LEU A 92 5.86 -19.58 -24.90
C LEU A 92 4.89 -20.30 -25.85
N ASN A 93 4.39 -21.49 -25.50
CA ASN A 93 3.40 -22.19 -26.33
C ASN A 93 1.99 -21.58 -26.24
N GLY A 94 1.76 -20.64 -25.30
CA GLY A 94 0.48 -19.97 -25.08
C GLY A 94 -0.51 -20.74 -24.21
N PHE A 95 -0.10 -21.87 -23.63
CA PHE A 95 -0.92 -22.68 -22.72
C PHE A 95 -0.50 -22.43 -21.27
N GLY A 96 -1.45 -22.63 -20.35
CA GLY A 96 -1.18 -22.55 -18.93
C GLY A 96 -0.19 -23.63 -18.43
N PRO A 97 0.23 -23.56 -17.16
CA PRO A 97 -0.42 -22.75 -16.14
C PRO A 97 -0.02 -21.27 -16.13
N GLY A 98 1.28 -20.93 -16.10
CA GLY A 98 1.68 -19.55 -15.77
C GLY A 98 1.17 -19.12 -14.38
N THR A 99 1.81 -18.13 -13.75
CA THR A 99 1.42 -17.66 -12.42
C THR A 99 1.84 -16.23 -12.15
N GLY A 100 1.10 -15.49 -11.31
CA GLY A 100 1.45 -14.11 -10.97
C GLY A 100 0.34 -13.42 -10.17
N ALA A 101 0.47 -12.12 -9.91
CA ALA A 101 -0.47 -11.37 -9.08
C ALA A 101 -0.63 -11.98 -7.68
N VAL A 102 0.50 -12.10 -6.98
CA VAL A 102 0.55 -12.71 -5.64
C VAL A 102 0.01 -11.77 -4.57
N SER A 103 -0.69 -12.32 -3.60
CA SER A 103 -1.18 -11.62 -2.42
C SER A 103 -1.11 -12.52 -1.19
N PHE A 104 -0.54 -12.00 -0.11
CA PHE A 104 -0.51 -12.65 1.19
C PHE A 104 -1.90 -12.64 1.83
N PHE A 105 -2.17 -13.71 2.58
CA PHE A 105 -3.23 -13.68 3.56
C PHE A 105 -2.81 -12.81 4.76
N PRO A 106 -3.76 -12.13 5.43
CA PRO A 106 -3.46 -11.30 6.59
C PRO A 106 -2.94 -12.12 7.79
N TYR A 107 -3.18 -13.44 7.80
CA TYR A 107 -2.74 -14.34 8.86
C TYR A 107 -2.14 -15.62 8.29
N GLY A 108 -1.12 -16.14 9.00
CA GLY A 108 -0.45 -17.37 8.63
C GLY A 108 0.54 -17.21 7.46
N ASP A 109 1.20 -18.32 7.12
CA ASP A 109 2.19 -18.35 6.04
C ASP A 109 1.56 -18.88 4.74
N ALA A 110 0.77 -18.02 4.09
CA ALA A 110 0.07 -18.38 2.86
C ALA A 110 -0.06 -17.19 1.90
N VAL A 111 -0.03 -17.50 0.61
CA VAL A 111 -0.35 -16.55 -0.48
C VAL A 111 -1.42 -17.14 -1.40
N VAL A 112 -2.16 -16.28 -2.09
CA VAL A 112 -2.98 -16.61 -3.25
C VAL A 112 -2.43 -15.89 -4.47
N ALA A 113 -2.47 -16.53 -5.63
CA ALA A 113 -2.04 -15.94 -6.89
C ALA A 113 -2.89 -16.44 -8.07
N ILE A 114 -2.85 -15.71 -9.17
CA ILE A 114 -3.40 -16.20 -10.44
C ILE A 114 -2.56 -17.40 -10.89
N ARG A 115 -3.25 -18.46 -11.31
CA ARG A 115 -2.70 -19.60 -12.03
C ARG A 115 -3.57 -19.94 -13.23
N GLY A 116 -2.98 -20.17 -14.40
CA GLY A 116 -3.73 -20.67 -15.55
C GLY A 116 -4.05 -22.16 -15.44
N LEU A 117 -5.01 -22.61 -16.23
CA LEU A 117 -5.40 -24.02 -16.29
C LEU A 117 -4.36 -24.84 -17.07
N ASP A 118 -3.99 -26.00 -16.55
CA ASP A 118 -3.03 -26.90 -17.20
C ASP A 118 -3.58 -27.41 -18.54
N GLY A 119 -2.77 -27.31 -19.60
CA GLY A 119 -3.14 -27.82 -20.93
C GLY A 119 -4.23 -27.04 -21.66
N ILE A 120 -4.65 -25.87 -21.15
CA ILE A 120 -5.64 -25.00 -21.79
C ILE A 120 -4.96 -23.71 -22.24
N GLN A 121 -5.40 -23.16 -23.38
CA GLN A 121 -4.92 -21.87 -23.88
C GLN A 121 -5.06 -20.82 -22.78
N TYR A 122 -3.95 -20.17 -22.44
CA TYR A 122 -3.94 -19.16 -21.40
C TYR A 122 -4.75 -17.94 -21.85
N GLY A 123 -5.72 -17.53 -21.04
CA GLY A 123 -6.66 -16.46 -21.39
C GLY A 123 -7.41 -15.96 -20.17
N GLY A 124 -8.11 -14.82 -20.28
CA GLY A 124 -8.88 -14.25 -19.16
C GLY A 124 -9.94 -15.21 -18.61
N THR A 125 -10.45 -16.12 -19.42
CA THR A 125 -11.48 -17.09 -19.04
C THR A 125 -10.91 -18.43 -18.52
N ALA A 126 -9.59 -18.60 -18.51
CA ALA A 126 -8.90 -19.85 -18.22
C ALA A 126 -7.83 -19.71 -17.12
N ARG A 127 -8.21 -19.07 -16.00
CA ARG A 127 -7.34 -18.83 -14.83
C ARG A 127 -8.13 -19.00 -13.53
N PHE A 128 -7.45 -19.32 -12.45
CA PHE A 128 -8.05 -19.50 -11.12
C PHE A 128 -7.08 -18.98 -10.05
N GLY A 129 -7.56 -18.88 -8.81
CA GLY A 129 -6.74 -18.58 -7.63
C GLY A 129 -6.09 -19.84 -7.09
N ALA A 130 -4.76 -19.87 -7.07
CA ALA A 130 -3.99 -20.94 -6.43
C ALA A 130 -3.42 -20.43 -5.10
N MET A 131 -3.77 -21.10 -4.01
CA MET A 131 -3.21 -20.87 -2.69
C MET A 131 -1.96 -21.73 -2.48
N VAL A 132 -0.88 -21.10 -2.00
CA VAL A 132 0.41 -21.74 -1.72
C VAL A 132 0.75 -21.55 -0.25
N THR A 133 1.03 -22.65 0.45
CA THR A 133 1.43 -22.67 1.85
C THR A 133 2.16 -23.99 2.18
N PRO A 134 3.25 -23.98 2.97
CA PRO A 134 3.98 -22.79 3.46
C PRO A 134 4.65 -22.02 2.30
N THR A 135 5.15 -20.81 2.56
CA THR A 135 5.84 -19.99 1.54
C THR A 135 7.37 -20.04 1.68
N ASP A 136 7.89 -21.09 2.31
CA ASP A 136 9.32 -21.31 2.58
C ASP A 136 10.09 -21.96 1.41
N GLY A 137 9.40 -22.20 0.29
CA GLY A 137 9.96 -22.84 -0.91
C GLY A 137 9.98 -24.36 -0.88
N SER A 138 9.36 -24.99 0.12
CA SER A 138 9.22 -26.46 0.19
C SER A 138 8.09 -27.02 -0.69
N VAL A 139 7.19 -26.15 -1.18
CA VAL A 139 6.00 -26.53 -1.95
C VAL A 139 6.36 -26.95 -3.37
N GLY A 140 5.89 -28.12 -3.80
CA GLY A 140 6.06 -28.60 -5.17
C GLY A 140 5.14 -27.88 -6.18
N SER A 141 5.45 -28.01 -7.47
CA SER A 141 4.71 -27.34 -8.56
C SER A 141 3.22 -27.65 -8.66
N TYR A 142 2.77 -28.74 -8.03
CA TYR A 142 1.37 -29.17 -7.98
C TYR A 142 0.78 -29.15 -6.57
N ASP A 143 1.55 -28.74 -5.57
CA ASP A 143 1.16 -28.74 -4.15
C ASP A 143 0.49 -27.41 -3.78
N TYR A 144 -0.55 -27.03 -4.52
CA TYR A 144 -1.35 -25.83 -4.27
C TYR A 144 -2.81 -26.21 -3.97
N TYR A 145 -3.51 -25.31 -3.28
CA TYR A 145 -4.96 -25.44 -3.09
C TYR A 145 -5.69 -24.58 -4.11
N VAL A 146 -6.67 -25.16 -4.80
CA VAL A 146 -7.56 -24.40 -5.68
C VAL A 146 -8.51 -23.58 -4.82
N THR A 147 -8.48 -22.27 -5.01
CA THR A 147 -9.26 -21.31 -4.21
C THR A 147 -10.71 -21.32 -4.68
N ASP A 148 -10.94 -20.92 -5.92
CA ASP A 148 -12.24 -20.80 -6.55
C ASP A 148 -12.61 -22.03 -7.38
N ALA A 149 -13.78 -22.61 -7.10
CA ALA A 149 -14.31 -23.74 -7.85
C ALA A 149 -14.75 -23.33 -9.26
N ARG A 150 -14.52 -24.22 -10.24
CA ARG A 150 -14.77 -23.97 -11.66
C ARG A 150 -15.50 -25.12 -12.34
N ASP A 151 -16.60 -24.83 -13.03
CA ASP A 151 -17.41 -25.78 -13.81
C ASP A 151 -17.89 -25.17 -15.13
N VAL A 152 -17.31 -25.60 -16.25
CA VAL A 152 -17.71 -25.21 -17.62
C VAL A 152 -18.57 -26.26 -18.32
N THR A 153 -19.01 -27.31 -17.61
CA THR A 153 -19.81 -28.39 -18.19
C THR A 153 -21.25 -28.31 -17.70
N SER A 154 -22.21 -28.37 -18.63
CA SER A 154 -23.64 -28.38 -18.31
C SER A 154 -24.07 -29.79 -17.85
N PRO A 155 -24.91 -29.93 -16.80
CA PRO A 155 -25.48 -28.87 -15.99
C PRO A 155 -24.47 -28.28 -15.00
N PHE A 156 -24.35 -26.95 -14.98
CA PHE A 156 -23.40 -26.24 -14.12
C PHE A 156 -23.69 -26.41 -12.63
N THR A 157 -22.63 -26.35 -11.81
CA THR A 157 -22.68 -26.55 -10.36
C THR A 157 -22.85 -25.22 -9.59
N PRO A 158 -23.89 -25.05 -8.74
CA PRO A 158 -23.97 -23.92 -7.81
C PRO A 158 -22.71 -23.81 -6.93
N GLY A 159 -22.13 -22.62 -6.87
CA GLY A 159 -20.89 -22.38 -6.13
C GLY A 159 -19.61 -22.68 -6.92
N ALA A 160 -19.72 -23.03 -8.20
CA ALA A 160 -18.61 -23.03 -9.14
C ALA A 160 -18.89 -22.04 -10.28
N LEU A 161 -17.92 -21.19 -10.59
CA LEU A 161 -18.01 -20.30 -11.76
C LEU A 161 -17.48 -21.01 -13.01
N ARG A 162 -17.61 -20.41 -14.18
CA ARG A 162 -17.41 -21.11 -15.49
C ARG A 162 -16.50 -20.33 -16.40
N GLY A 163 -15.47 -19.73 -15.80
CA GLY A 163 -14.62 -18.73 -16.41
C GLY A 163 -13.34 -18.58 -15.63
N GLY A 164 -12.72 -17.41 -15.72
CA GLY A 164 -11.46 -17.13 -15.03
C GLY A 164 -11.57 -16.04 -13.98
N SER A 165 -10.88 -16.24 -12.86
CA SER A 165 -10.74 -15.27 -11.77
C SER A 165 -9.36 -14.57 -11.81
N HIS A 166 -9.31 -13.34 -11.31
CA HIS A 166 -8.14 -12.46 -11.41
C HIS A 166 -7.96 -11.56 -10.19
N SER A 167 -6.70 -11.18 -9.93
CA SER A 167 -6.34 -10.17 -8.93
C SER A 167 -6.93 -10.52 -7.56
N HIS A 168 -6.63 -11.74 -7.12
CA HIS A 168 -7.15 -12.32 -5.89
C HIS A 168 -6.70 -11.51 -4.68
N GLU A 169 -7.66 -11.03 -3.89
CA GLU A 169 -7.41 -10.27 -2.67
C GLU A 169 -8.10 -10.98 -1.50
N PRO A 170 -7.34 -11.55 -0.56
CA PRO A 170 -7.87 -12.02 0.71
C PRO A 170 -8.62 -10.90 1.46
N SER A 171 -9.74 -11.23 2.12
CA SER A 171 -10.39 -10.31 3.05
C SER A 171 -9.53 -10.07 4.29
N GLY A 172 -9.75 -8.97 5.02
CA GLY A 172 -8.98 -8.64 6.22
C GLY A 172 -9.08 -9.71 7.32
N ASP A 173 -10.21 -10.40 7.43
CA ASP A 173 -10.37 -11.56 8.31
C ASP A 173 -9.76 -12.87 7.77
N GLY A 174 -9.23 -12.87 6.54
CA GLY A 174 -8.62 -14.03 5.87
C GLY A 174 -9.58 -15.15 5.47
N GLN A 175 -10.90 -14.96 5.59
CA GLN A 175 -11.89 -16.02 5.35
C GLN A 175 -12.45 -16.03 3.91
N TRP A 176 -12.21 -14.98 3.15
CA TRP A 176 -12.74 -14.79 1.80
C TRP A 176 -11.65 -14.36 0.85
N VAL A 177 -11.88 -14.58 -0.45
CA VAL A 177 -11.03 -14.05 -1.52
C VAL A 177 -11.93 -13.36 -2.53
N GLY A 178 -11.67 -12.07 -2.79
CA GLY A 178 -12.33 -11.29 -3.82
C GLY A 178 -11.51 -11.28 -5.11
N PHE A 179 -12.17 -11.16 -6.27
CA PHE A 179 -11.50 -11.16 -7.56
C PHE A 179 -12.37 -10.52 -8.65
N THR A 180 -11.72 -10.04 -9.71
CA THR A 180 -12.41 -9.75 -10.98
C THR A 180 -12.55 -11.03 -11.81
N TYR A 181 -13.57 -11.09 -12.67
CA TYR A 181 -13.98 -12.31 -13.35
C TYR A 181 -14.35 -12.07 -14.81
N ASN A 182 -14.05 -13.06 -15.65
CA ASN A 182 -14.47 -13.16 -17.04
C ASN A 182 -15.05 -14.56 -17.32
N ASP A 183 -16.19 -14.63 -18.00
CA ASP A 183 -16.96 -15.88 -18.17
C ASP A 183 -16.67 -16.58 -19.51
N GLN A 184 -16.32 -17.86 -19.49
CA GLN A 184 -16.02 -18.60 -20.73
C GLN A 184 -17.26 -18.86 -21.58
N ILE A 185 -18.40 -19.14 -20.93
CA ILE A 185 -19.65 -19.40 -21.64
C ILE A 185 -20.11 -18.12 -22.35
N MET A 186 -20.08 -16.98 -21.66
CA MET A 186 -20.43 -15.70 -22.29
C MET A 186 -19.41 -15.25 -23.35
N GLU A 187 -18.13 -15.61 -23.20
CA GLU A 187 -17.11 -15.35 -24.23
C GLU A 187 -17.41 -16.10 -25.52
N SER A 188 -17.83 -17.36 -25.41
CA SER A 188 -18.22 -18.17 -26.57
C SER A 188 -19.44 -17.61 -27.33
N LEU A 189 -20.27 -16.82 -26.63
CA LEU A 189 -21.45 -16.14 -27.19
C LEU A 189 -21.16 -14.70 -27.65
N GLY A 190 -19.96 -14.17 -27.41
CA GLY A 190 -19.61 -12.79 -27.73
C GLY A 190 -20.24 -11.75 -26.79
N THR A 191 -20.70 -12.15 -25.61
CA THR A 191 -21.39 -11.30 -24.62
C THR A 191 -20.65 -11.21 -23.28
N ASN A 192 -19.39 -11.65 -23.22
CA ASN A 192 -18.58 -11.57 -22.00
C ASN A 192 -18.34 -10.11 -21.59
N LEU A 193 -18.53 -9.85 -20.30
CA LEU A 193 -18.34 -8.58 -19.62
C LEU A 193 -17.58 -8.87 -18.34
N ARG A 194 -16.61 -8.02 -18.02
CA ARG A 194 -15.84 -8.16 -16.79
C ARG A 194 -16.72 -7.76 -15.59
N THR A 195 -16.70 -8.59 -14.56
CA THR A 195 -17.46 -8.39 -13.32
C THR A 195 -16.64 -8.87 -12.12
N ILE A 196 -17.25 -8.93 -10.93
CA ILE A 196 -16.57 -9.21 -9.66
C ILE A 196 -17.26 -10.39 -8.95
N GLY A 197 -16.44 -11.26 -8.39
CA GLY A 197 -16.87 -12.40 -7.60
C GLY A 197 -16.10 -12.51 -6.28
N VAL A 198 -16.60 -13.42 -5.46
CA VAL A 198 -15.98 -13.79 -4.19
C VAL A 198 -16.01 -15.29 -3.99
N THR A 199 -15.01 -15.79 -3.28
CA THR A 199 -14.93 -17.15 -2.77
C THR A 199 -14.98 -17.11 -1.25
N LYS A 200 -15.83 -17.94 -0.65
CA LYS A 200 -15.82 -18.19 0.80
C LYS A 200 -14.98 -19.42 1.10
N LEU A 201 -13.89 -19.26 1.85
CA LEU A 201 -13.00 -20.37 2.17
C LEU A 201 -13.63 -21.34 3.17
N GLY A 202 -13.24 -22.61 3.09
CA GLY A 202 -13.74 -23.68 3.98
C GLY A 202 -15.11 -24.24 3.58
N LEU A 203 -15.63 -23.86 2.41
CA LEU A 203 -16.92 -24.33 1.89
C LEU A 203 -16.69 -25.09 0.57
N PRO A 204 -16.36 -26.39 0.60
CA PRO A 204 -15.90 -27.10 -0.59
C PRO A 204 -17.01 -27.33 -1.62
N VAL A 205 -16.66 -27.24 -2.90
CA VAL A 205 -17.50 -27.57 -4.06
C VAL A 205 -16.79 -28.58 -4.92
N ASN A 206 -17.50 -29.66 -5.26
CA ASN A 206 -17.01 -30.70 -6.16
C ASN A 206 -17.72 -30.58 -7.51
N VAL A 207 -16.95 -30.68 -8.58
CA VAL A 207 -17.40 -30.62 -9.97
C VAL A 207 -16.97 -31.91 -10.68
N ASP A 208 -17.45 -32.13 -11.91
CA ASP A 208 -16.97 -33.25 -12.70
C ASP A 208 -15.49 -33.08 -13.12
N SER A 209 -14.89 -34.14 -13.64
CA SER A 209 -13.48 -34.15 -14.05
C SER A 209 -13.25 -33.72 -15.51
N ALA A 210 -14.18 -32.99 -16.13
CA ALA A 210 -14.01 -32.51 -17.50
C ALA A 210 -12.82 -31.55 -17.59
N LEU A 211 -12.23 -31.46 -18.79
CA LEU A 211 -11.09 -30.58 -19.01
C LEU A 211 -11.47 -29.12 -18.70
N GLY A 212 -10.72 -28.52 -17.77
CA GLY A 212 -10.94 -27.15 -17.31
C GLY A 212 -11.79 -27.04 -16.05
N ASN A 213 -12.44 -28.10 -15.60
CA ASN A 213 -13.15 -28.12 -14.33
C ASN A 213 -12.19 -28.33 -13.16
N GLN A 214 -12.43 -27.66 -12.05
CA GLN A 214 -11.63 -27.78 -10.83
C GLN A 214 -12.52 -27.69 -9.58
N ASN A 215 -12.30 -28.63 -8.65
CA ASN A 215 -12.85 -28.52 -7.30
C ASN A 215 -12.19 -27.34 -6.59
N GLY A 216 -12.92 -26.65 -5.74
CA GLY A 216 -12.42 -25.51 -4.98
C GLY A 216 -13.40 -25.18 -3.86
N ASN A 217 -13.44 -23.90 -3.47
CA ASN A 217 -14.40 -23.42 -2.50
C ASN A 217 -15.59 -22.72 -3.19
N PHE A 218 -16.67 -22.56 -2.45
CA PHE A 218 -17.93 -21.97 -2.93
C PHE A 218 -17.70 -20.55 -3.40
N THR A 219 -17.94 -20.34 -4.70
CA THR A 219 -17.55 -19.16 -5.44
C THR A 219 -18.75 -18.63 -6.22
N VAL A 220 -19.00 -17.32 -6.11
CA VAL A 220 -20.17 -16.65 -6.70
C VAL A 220 -19.80 -15.29 -7.28
N LEU A 221 -20.63 -14.78 -8.19
CA LEU A 221 -20.58 -13.38 -8.57
C LEU A 221 -21.36 -12.52 -7.58
N VAL A 222 -20.90 -11.31 -7.31
CA VAL A 222 -21.57 -10.35 -6.42
C VAL A 222 -21.93 -9.05 -7.12
N VAL A 223 -21.44 -8.87 -8.35
CA VAL A 223 -21.73 -7.70 -9.19
C VAL A 223 -22.48 -8.16 -10.44
N LYS A 224 -23.61 -7.50 -10.71
CA LYS A 224 -24.43 -7.74 -11.90
C LYS A 224 -24.00 -6.81 -13.02
N VAL A 225 -23.84 -7.38 -14.21
CA VAL A 225 -23.52 -6.66 -15.44
C VAL A 225 -24.56 -6.93 -16.52
N LYS A 226 -24.80 -5.92 -17.37
CA LYS A 226 -25.71 -6.00 -18.53
C LYS A 226 -25.01 -5.48 -19.80
N PRO A 227 -25.33 -6.01 -20.98
CA PRO A 227 -24.85 -5.44 -22.24
C PRO A 227 -25.16 -3.94 -22.33
N GLN A 228 -24.19 -3.13 -22.79
CA GLN A 228 -24.32 -1.67 -22.79
C GLN A 228 -25.59 -1.18 -23.51
N GLY A 229 -25.99 -1.83 -24.61
CA GLY A 229 -27.20 -1.48 -25.36
C GLY A 229 -28.52 -1.80 -24.68
N GLU A 230 -28.50 -2.59 -23.60
CA GLU A 230 -29.67 -2.95 -22.80
C GLU A 230 -29.80 -2.09 -21.53
N ILE A 231 -28.78 -1.29 -21.22
CA ILE A 231 -28.79 -0.40 -20.05
C ILE A 231 -29.72 0.78 -20.32
N VAL A 232 -30.62 1.03 -19.38
CA VAL A 232 -31.43 2.25 -19.38
C VAL A 232 -30.52 3.44 -19.05
N PRO A 233 -30.38 4.45 -19.93
CA PRO A 233 -29.56 5.63 -19.66
C PRO A 233 -29.92 6.30 -18.33
N GLY A 234 -28.91 6.60 -17.51
CA GLY A 234 -29.07 7.21 -16.19
C GLY A 234 -29.41 6.23 -15.05
N SER A 235 -29.59 4.93 -15.33
CA SER A 235 -29.75 3.91 -14.29
C SER A 235 -28.42 3.54 -13.62
N ASP A 236 -28.50 2.75 -12.55
CA ASP A 236 -27.33 2.18 -11.85
C ASP A 236 -26.84 0.85 -12.44
N ASP A 237 -27.42 0.42 -13.57
CA ASP A 237 -26.90 -0.74 -14.29
C ASP A 237 -25.51 -0.42 -14.86
N ILE A 238 -24.65 -1.43 -14.86
CA ILE A 238 -23.28 -1.34 -15.38
C ILE A 238 -23.02 -2.43 -16.43
N TYR A 239 -22.11 -2.17 -17.35
CA TYR A 239 -21.64 -3.15 -18.33
C TYR A 239 -20.22 -3.65 -18.05
N GLN A 240 -19.60 -3.17 -16.96
CA GLN A 240 -18.30 -3.63 -16.48
C GLN A 240 -18.13 -3.25 -14.99
N GLY A 241 -17.59 -4.17 -14.19
CA GLY A 241 -17.08 -3.90 -12.84
C GLY A 241 -15.59 -4.29 -12.75
N SER A 242 -14.73 -3.39 -12.28
CA SER A 242 -13.28 -3.62 -12.16
C SER A 242 -12.67 -2.82 -11.02
N ASP A 243 -11.35 -2.94 -10.85
CA ASP A 243 -10.54 -2.07 -9.98
C ASP A 243 -11.04 -2.08 -8.53
N ASP A 244 -11.29 -3.27 -7.98
CA ASP A 244 -12.05 -3.47 -6.76
C ASP A 244 -11.20 -3.81 -5.54
N SER A 245 -11.76 -3.56 -4.35
CA SER A 245 -11.15 -3.93 -3.07
C SER A 245 -12.19 -4.26 -2.00
N TRP A 246 -11.78 -5.03 -0.99
CA TRP A 246 -12.60 -5.23 0.22
C TRP A 246 -12.82 -3.92 0.96
N VAL A 247 -14.02 -3.74 1.52
CA VAL A 247 -14.32 -2.61 2.41
C VAL A 247 -14.00 -3.02 3.84
N GLY A 248 -12.99 -2.41 4.45
CA GLY A 248 -12.57 -2.68 5.82
C GLY A 248 -12.06 -4.11 6.05
N GLU A 249 -11.65 -4.36 7.29
CA GLU A 249 -11.25 -5.70 7.73
C GLU A 249 -12.44 -6.67 7.77
N TYR A 250 -13.60 -6.16 8.22
CA TYR A 250 -14.84 -6.93 8.43
C TYR A 250 -16.04 -6.43 7.60
N GLY A 251 -15.86 -5.41 6.77
CA GLY A 251 -16.95 -4.66 6.15
C GLY A 251 -16.97 -3.20 6.58
N TYR A 252 -18.11 -2.54 6.35
CA TYR A 252 -18.42 -1.23 6.92
C TYR A 252 -19.50 -1.34 7.99
N GLN A 253 -19.55 -0.38 8.90
CA GLN A 253 -20.59 -0.31 9.92
C GLN A 253 -21.83 0.43 9.40
N LYS A 254 -23.00 -0.19 9.50
CA LYS A 254 -24.29 0.43 9.21
C LYS A 254 -24.70 1.41 10.31
N PRO A 255 -25.66 2.32 10.05
CA PRO A 255 -26.14 3.27 11.06
C PRO A 255 -26.72 2.62 12.34
N ASP A 256 -27.16 1.36 12.27
CA ASP A 256 -27.65 0.59 13.42
C ASP A 256 -26.53 -0.11 14.22
N GLY A 257 -25.27 0.09 13.82
CA GLY A 257 -24.08 -0.46 14.46
C GLY A 257 -23.69 -1.86 13.97
N THR A 258 -24.46 -2.50 13.09
CA THR A 258 -24.14 -3.81 12.53
C THR A 258 -23.09 -3.73 11.42
N TRP A 259 -22.32 -4.80 11.22
CA TRP A 259 -21.30 -4.88 10.17
C TRP A 259 -21.87 -5.44 8.87
N GLN A 260 -21.40 -4.89 7.75
CA GLN A 260 -21.74 -5.32 6.40
C GLN A 260 -20.48 -5.58 5.58
N ARG A 261 -20.19 -6.86 5.32
CA ARG A 261 -19.15 -7.24 4.37
C ARG A 261 -19.50 -6.69 2.99
N ALA A 262 -18.53 -6.10 2.31
CA ALA A 262 -18.73 -5.53 0.98
C ALA A 262 -17.45 -5.45 0.14
N ARG A 263 -17.63 -5.38 -1.18
CA ARG A 263 -16.59 -5.00 -2.15
C ARG A 263 -16.93 -3.63 -2.72
N ALA A 264 -15.97 -2.72 -2.77
CA ALA A 264 -16.08 -1.46 -3.50
C ALA A 264 -15.32 -1.57 -4.82
N PHE A 265 -15.82 -0.93 -5.88
CA PHE A 265 -15.30 -1.12 -7.24
C PHE A 265 -15.62 0.03 -8.19
N ILE A 266 -14.93 0.06 -9.33
CA ILE A 266 -15.27 0.95 -10.44
C ILE A 266 -16.27 0.27 -11.36
N GLY A 267 -17.45 0.88 -11.50
CA GLY A 267 -18.50 0.45 -12.42
C GLY A 267 -18.59 1.35 -13.63
N ARG A 268 -18.73 0.77 -14.83
CA ARG A 268 -18.99 1.50 -16.08
C ARG A 268 -20.48 1.53 -16.38
N THR A 269 -21.06 2.72 -16.33
CA THR A 269 -22.49 2.97 -16.54
C THR A 269 -22.74 3.84 -17.78
N VAL A 270 -24.00 3.92 -18.19
CA VAL A 270 -24.49 4.77 -19.27
C VAL A 270 -25.13 6.03 -18.67
N THR A 271 -24.62 7.21 -19.02
CA THR A 271 -25.14 8.49 -18.53
C THR A 271 -26.53 8.77 -19.07
N GLU A 272 -27.27 9.73 -18.49
CA GLU A 272 -28.58 10.18 -19.01
C GLU A 272 -28.52 10.63 -20.48
N SER A 273 -27.39 11.18 -20.90
CA SER A 273 -27.13 11.59 -22.29
C SER A 273 -26.76 10.43 -23.23
N GLY A 274 -26.70 9.19 -22.74
CA GLY A 274 -26.28 8.01 -23.50
C GLY A 274 -24.77 7.83 -23.65
N GLY A 275 -23.95 8.66 -22.97
CA GLY A 275 -22.50 8.51 -22.90
C GLY A 275 -22.07 7.45 -21.88
N THR A 276 -20.76 7.32 -21.66
CA THR A 276 -20.20 6.37 -20.67
C THR A 276 -19.57 7.13 -19.50
N ARG A 277 -19.69 6.56 -18.30
CA ARG A 277 -19.09 7.11 -17.09
C ARG A 277 -18.57 5.99 -16.20
N ASN A 278 -17.37 6.16 -15.68
CA ASN A 278 -16.88 5.34 -14.57
C ASN A 278 -17.27 5.99 -13.25
N GLU A 279 -17.81 5.20 -12.33
CA GLU A 279 -18.21 5.65 -10.99
C GLU A 279 -17.80 4.61 -9.95
N VAL A 280 -17.77 5.04 -8.68
CA VAL A 280 -17.58 4.13 -7.56
C VAL A 280 -18.91 3.47 -7.23
N TYR A 281 -18.87 2.15 -7.06
CA TYR A 281 -19.98 1.32 -6.62
C TYR A 281 -19.55 0.48 -5.42
N ILE A 282 -20.53 -0.06 -4.73
CA ILE A 282 -20.37 -1.03 -3.64
C ILE A 282 -21.33 -2.20 -3.82
N ALA A 283 -20.89 -3.40 -3.47
CA ALA A 283 -21.71 -4.60 -3.40
C ALA A 283 -21.65 -5.17 -1.97
N ASP A 284 -22.78 -5.13 -1.27
CA ASP A 284 -22.99 -5.80 0.01
C ASP A 284 -23.06 -7.32 -0.21
N ILE A 285 -22.33 -8.07 0.60
CA ILE A 285 -22.20 -9.52 0.48
C ILE A 285 -22.88 -10.18 1.68
N PRO A 286 -23.86 -11.08 1.47
CA PRO A 286 -24.46 -11.85 2.56
C PRO A 286 -23.47 -12.90 3.08
N GLU A 287 -23.56 -13.21 4.38
CA GLU A 287 -22.70 -14.23 5.00
C GLU A 287 -22.97 -15.64 4.43
N ASP A 288 -24.23 -15.95 4.13
CA ASP A 288 -24.62 -17.15 3.39
C ASP A 288 -24.73 -16.84 1.89
N ILE A 289 -23.71 -17.27 1.14
CA ILE A 289 -23.65 -17.14 -0.31
C ILE A 289 -24.21 -18.35 -1.06
N THR A 290 -24.74 -19.36 -0.36
CA THR A 290 -25.17 -20.63 -0.97
C THR A 290 -26.60 -20.59 -1.51
N VAL A 291 -27.34 -19.54 -1.18
CA VAL A 291 -28.74 -19.37 -1.60
C VAL A 291 -28.81 -18.42 -2.80
N ALA A 292 -29.39 -18.89 -3.89
CA ALA A 292 -29.60 -18.08 -5.08
C ALA A 292 -30.50 -16.87 -4.81
N GLY A 293 -30.09 -15.70 -5.30
CA GLY A 293 -30.89 -14.49 -5.25
C GLY A 293 -32.05 -14.47 -6.25
N PRO A 294 -32.87 -13.41 -6.25
CA PRO A 294 -34.02 -13.29 -7.13
C PRO A 294 -33.64 -13.05 -8.60
N ASP A 295 -32.39 -12.65 -8.89
CA ASP A 295 -31.92 -12.32 -10.24
C ASP A 295 -31.64 -13.57 -11.10
N GLY A 296 -31.43 -14.74 -10.49
CA GLY A 296 -31.21 -15.99 -11.22
C GLY A 296 -30.30 -17.00 -10.48
N PRO A 297 -29.89 -18.08 -11.17
CA PRO A 297 -29.07 -19.14 -10.58
C PRO A 297 -27.62 -18.70 -10.30
N LEU A 298 -27.04 -19.16 -9.19
CA LEU A 298 -25.67 -18.87 -8.75
C LEU A 298 -24.58 -19.33 -9.72
N GLN A 299 -24.88 -20.35 -10.52
CA GLN A 299 -24.02 -20.93 -11.56
C GLN A 299 -24.34 -20.40 -12.97
N GLY A 300 -25.39 -19.56 -13.07
CA GLY A 300 -25.92 -19.03 -14.32
C GLY A 300 -26.58 -20.09 -15.21
N THR A 301 -26.79 -19.74 -16.48
CA THR A 301 -27.34 -20.65 -17.49
C THR A 301 -26.43 -20.75 -18.71
N GLU A 302 -26.79 -21.55 -19.71
CA GLU A 302 -26.06 -21.64 -20.98
C GLU A 302 -26.03 -20.30 -21.75
N THR A 303 -26.91 -19.35 -21.42
CA THR A 303 -27.05 -18.08 -22.15
C THR A 303 -26.99 -16.83 -21.27
N THR A 304 -26.90 -16.95 -19.95
CA THR A 304 -26.89 -15.82 -19.01
C THR A 304 -25.85 -16.00 -17.94
N PHE A 305 -25.20 -14.92 -17.51
CA PHE A 305 -24.23 -14.89 -16.40
C PHE A 305 -24.71 -15.62 -15.14
N PRO A 306 -23.79 -16.12 -14.29
CA PRO A 306 -24.08 -16.42 -12.90
C PRO A 306 -24.63 -15.18 -12.18
N MET A 307 -25.59 -15.38 -11.28
CA MET A 307 -26.27 -14.28 -10.60
C MET A 307 -25.95 -14.24 -9.10
N PRO A 308 -26.03 -13.06 -8.45
CA PRO A 308 -25.67 -12.93 -7.05
C PRO A 308 -26.52 -13.73 -6.05
N PRO A 309 -25.97 -14.05 -4.87
CA PRO A 309 -26.71 -14.65 -3.78
C PRO A 309 -27.87 -13.80 -3.25
N ALA A 310 -28.80 -14.46 -2.55
CA ALA A 310 -29.89 -13.80 -1.87
C ALA A 310 -29.36 -12.85 -0.78
N GLY A 311 -29.77 -11.59 -0.84
CA GLY A 311 -29.31 -10.55 0.09
C GLY A 311 -28.12 -9.73 -0.40
N THR A 312 -27.55 -10.03 -1.57
CA THR A 312 -26.58 -9.14 -2.21
C THR A 312 -27.25 -7.84 -2.65
N VAL A 313 -26.63 -6.70 -2.33
CA VAL A 313 -27.13 -5.37 -2.71
C VAL A 313 -26.03 -4.57 -3.38
N GLN A 314 -26.22 -4.22 -4.65
CA GLN A 314 -25.32 -3.37 -5.43
C GLN A 314 -25.83 -1.93 -5.45
N ARG A 315 -24.96 -0.95 -5.17
CA ARG A 315 -25.30 0.48 -5.14
C ARG A 315 -24.23 1.33 -5.81
N ARG A 316 -24.65 2.37 -6.52
CA ARG A 316 -23.78 3.45 -7.00
C ARG A 316 -23.52 4.41 -5.84
N LEU A 317 -22.26 4.80 -5.63
CA LEU A 317 -21.86 5.74 -4.57
C LEU A 317 -21.56 7.14 -5.12
N THR A 318 -21.12 7.25 -6.38
CA THR A 318 -20.78 8.55 -6.97
C THR A 318 -21.60 8.87 -8.21
N HIS A 319 -21.95 10.15 -8.37
CA HIS A 319 -22.61 10.71 -9.56
C HIS A 319 -21.79 11.90 -10.04
N SER A 320 -20.84 11.64 -10.92
CA SER A 320 -19.76 12.55 -11.26
C SER A 320 -19.81 13.06 -12.71
N ASP A 321 -19.22 14.24 -12.91
CA ASP A 321 -19.08 14.92 -14.21
C ASP A 321 -17.85 14.45 -15.01
N SER A 322 -17.00 13.64 -14.39
CA SER A 322 -15.73 13.13 -14.90
C SER A 322 -15.52 11.70 -14.40
N ASN A 323 -14.68 10.91 -15.08
CA ASN A 323 -14.52 9.50 -14.72
C ASN A 323 -13.83 9.34 -13.36
N CYS A 324 -14.41 8.51 -12.50
CA CYS A 324 -13.70 7.89 -11.39
C CYS A 324 -12.78 6.77 -11.92
N GLY A 325 -11.69 6.50 -11.23
CA GLY A 325 -10.75 5.45 -11.61
C GLY A 325 -9.71 5.17 -10.55
N GLY A 326 -8.62 4.54 -10.98
CA GLY A 326 -7.63 3.95 -10.06
C GLY A 326 -8.16 2.65 -9.45
N ILE A 327 -7.24 1.81 -8.98
CA ILE A 327 -7.61 0.65 -8.17
C ILE A 327 -8.20 1.20 -6.86
N ILE A 328 -9.41 0.79 -6.53
CA ILE A 328 -10.05 1.18 -5.27
C ILE A 328 -9.22 0.68 -4.10
N ARG A 329 -9.12 1.50 -3.04
CA ARG A 329 -8.60 1.07 -1.73
C ARG A 329 -9.52 1.55 -0.63
N CYS A 330 -9.80 0.68 0.33
CA CYS A 330 -10.63 1.03 1.47
C CYS A 330 -9.78 1.10 2.74
N SER A 331 -10.16 1.98 3.66
CA SER A 331 -9.57 2.03 5.00
C SER A 331 -9.88 0.74 5.77
N LEU A 332 -8.98 0.31 6.66
CA LEU A 332 -9.15 -0.93 7.43
C LEU A 332 -10.37 -0.87 8.37
N ASP A 333 -10.70 0.32 8.88
CA ASP A 333 -11.90 0.55 9.69
C ASP A 333 -13.22 0.53 8.88
N GLY A 334 -13.14 0.43 7.55
CA GLY A 334 -14.28 0.34 6.66
C GLY A 334 -15.08 1.64 6.51
N LYS A 335 -14.54 2.79 6.94
CA LYS A 335 -15.25 4.09 6.82
C LYS A 335 -15.09 4.76 5.46
N TRP A 336 -13.98 4.51 4.76
CA TRP A 336 -13.60 5.29 3.60
C TRP A 336 -13.20 4.43 2.42
N ILE A 337 -13.63 4.84 1.22
CA ILE A 337 -13.27 4.26 -0.07
C ILE A 337 -12.51 5.31 -0.85
N ALA A 338 -11.22 5.08 -1.13
CA ALA A 338 -10.36 5.95 -1.91
C ALA A 338 -10.36 5.57 -3.40
N PHE A 339 -10.38 6.58 -4.25
CA PHE A 339 -10.39 6.48 -5.71
C PHE A 339 -9.76 7.73 -6.34
N THR A 340 -9.52 7.72 -7.66
CA THR A 340 -9.05 8.90 -8.38
C THR A 340 -10.14 9.52 -9.23
N ARG A 341 -10.19 10.86 -9.29
CA ARG A 341 -11.06 11.64 -10.18
C ARG A 341 -10.43 12.98 -10.50
N GLY A 342 -10.47 13.38 -11.76
CA GLY A 342 -9.85 14.65 -12.20
C GLY A 342 -8.34 14.74 -11.94
N GLY A 343 -7.65 13.60 -11.87
CA GLY A 343 -6.22 13.54 -11.57
C GLY A 343 -5.86 13.72 -10.09
N GLN A 344 -6.81 13.65 -9.17
CA GLN A 344 -6.57 13.74 -7.72
C GLN A 344 -7.18 12.54 -7.01
N VAL A 345 -6.77 12.28 -5.78
CA VAL A 345 -7.36 11.28 -4.89
C VAL A 345 -8.58 11.88 -4.19
N TRP A 346 -9.65 11.09 -4.14
CA TRP A 346 -10.91 11.39 -3.47
C TRP A 346 -11.28 10.22 -2.56
N ILE A 347 -12.06 10.51 -1.51
CA ILE A 347 -12.66 9.51 -0.63
C ILE A 347 -14.18 9.64 -0.60
N VAL A 348 -14.88 8.53 -0.40
CA VAL A 348 -16.34 8.49 -0.20
C VAL A 348 -16.68 7.44 0.85
N SER A 349 -17.73 7.68 1.64
CA SER A 349 -18.22 6.70 2.61
C SER A 349 -18.96 5.55 1.91
N PRO A 350 -18.83 4.29 2.38
CA PRO A 350 -19.68 3.16 1.96
C PRO A 350 -21.18 3.41 2.18
N LEU A 351 -21.53 4.33 3.08
CA LEU A 351 -22.91 4.75 3.34
C LEU A 351 -23.45 5.70 2.25
N GLY A 352 -22.60 6.20 1.36
CA GLY A 352 -22.91 7.24 0.37
C GLY A 352 -22.56 8.64 0.86
N GLY A 353 -23.15 9.66 0.24
CA GLY A 353 -22.84 11.08 0.50
C GLY A 353 -21.89 11.67 -0.53
N ASP A 354 -21.52 12.93 -0.33
CA ASP A 354 -20.65 13.66 -1.25
C ASP A 354 -19.19 13.20 -1.12
N PRO A 355 -18.51 12.86 -2.23
CA PRO A 355 -17.09 12.54 -2.19
C PRO A 355 -16.24 13.75 -1.81
N ILE A 356 -15.20 13.51 -1.03
CA ILE A 356 -14.27 14.53 -0.53
C ILE A 356 -12.96 14.43 -1.32
N GLN A 357 -12.50 15.52 -1.91
CA GLN A 357 -11.17 15.57 -2.53
C GLN A 357 -10.14 15.67 -1.42
N VAL A 358 -9.19 14.74 -1.37
CA VAL A 358 -8.18 14.72 -0.31
C VAL A 358 -6.84 15.26 -0.78
N THR A 359 -6.51 15.16 -2.07
CA THR A 359 -5.25 15.73 -2.60
C THR A 359 -5.51 16.96 -3.47
N THR A 360 -4.62 17.94 -3.39
CA THR A 360 -4.55 19.10 -4.30
C THR A 360 -3.14 19.26 -4.87
N LEU A 361 -2.57 18.15 -5.36
CA LEU A 361 -1.20 18.13 -5.88
C LEU A 361 -1.12 18.79 -7.25
N ALA A 362 0.01 19.45 -7.54
CA ALA A 362 0.24 20.13 -8.83
C ALA A 362 0.21 19.16 -10.03
N SER A 363 0.72 17.94 -9.83
CA SER A 363 0.70 16.83 -10.79
C SER A 363 -0.39 15.83 -10.45
N SER A 364 -0.80 15.01 -11.43
CA SER A 364 -1.84 13.99 -11.22
C SER A 364 -1.41 12.93 -10.20
N ALA A 365 -2.28 12.68 -9.22
CA ALA A 365 -2.13 11.64 -8.22
C ALA A 365 -2.73 10.32 -8.71
N SER A 366 -2.09 9.20 -8.36
CA SER A 366 -2.52 7.85 -8.74
C SER A 366 -2.14 6.82 -7.67
N LYS A 367 -2.67 5.59 -7.83
CA LYS A 367 -2.39 4.44 -6.95
C LYS A 367 -2.60 4.77 -5.46
N PRO A 368 -3.79 5.28 -5.07
CA PRO A 368 -4.05 5.57 -3.67
C PRO A 368 -3.83 4.31 -2.82
N TRP A 369 -3.32 4.46 -1.61
CA TRP A 369 -3.18 3.38 -0.63
C TRP A 369 -3.37 3.92 0.78
N TRP A 370 -4.15 3.22 1.61
CA TRP A 370 -4.39 3.66 2.98
C TRP A 370 -3.24 3.28 3.90
N ASP A 371 -2.85 4.22 4.75
CA ASP A 371 -2.14 3.88 5.96
C ASP A 371 -3.02 2.97 6.86
N PRO A 372 -2.47 1.94 7.52
CA PRO A 372 -3.25 1.05 8.39
C PRO A 372 -4.00 1.78 9.51
N SER A 373 -3.50 2.94 9.97
CA SER A 373 -4.19 3.78 10.95
C SER A 373 -5.49 4.40 10.43
N GLY A 374 -5.63 4.55 9.11
CA GLY A 374 -6.70 5.33 8.47
C GLY A 374 -6.50 6.85 8.52
N ALA A 375 -5.42 7.34 9.12
CA ALA A 375 -5.13 8.78 9.24
C ALA A 375 -4.50 9.39 7.98
N TYR A 376 -3.85 8.57 7.15
CA TYR A 376 -3.12 9.04 5.97
C TYR A 376 -3.43 8.23 4.71
N LEU A 377 -3.28 8.89 3.57
CA LEU A 377 -3.33 8.27 2.25
C LEU A 377 -2.02 8.47 1.50
N TYR A 378 -1.48 7.39 0.96
CA TYR A 378 -0.34 7.43 0.06
C TYR A 378 -0.78 7.49 -1.40
N CYS A 379 -0.05 8.20 -2.24
CA CYS A 379 -0.25 8.19 -3.67
C CYS A 379 1.05 8.47 -4.44
N ILE A 380 1.04 8.18 -5.74
CA ILE A 380 2.14 8.53 -6.65
C ILE A 380 1.77 9.82 -7.38
N SER A 381 2.67 10.81 -7.32
CA SER A 381 2.60 12.05 -8.10
C SER A 381 3.99 12.63 -8.32
N ASP A 382 4.21 13.22 -9.51
CA ASP A 382 5.45 13.95 -9.83
C ASP A 382 6.75 13.16 -9.58
N ASN A 383 6.81 11.91 -10.06
CA ASN A 383 7.95 10.99 -9.88
C ASN A 383 8.23 10.56 -8.43
N SER A 384 7.28 10.81 -7.51
CA SER A 384 7.44 10.56 -6.08
C SER A 384 6.22 9.91 -5.43
N ILE A 385 6.44 9.33 -4.26
CA ILE A 385 5.40 8.94 -3.31
C ILE A 385 5.08 10.15 -2.43
N TRP A 386 3.80 10.38 -2.19
CA TRP A 386 3.27 11.42 -1.32
C TRP A 386 2.38 10.80 -0.25
N MET A 387 2.39 11.37 0.94
CA MET A 387 1.49 11.08 2.05
C MET A 387 0.57 12.29 2.25
N THR A 388 -0.73 12.05 2.42
CA THR A 388 -1.74 13.09 2.61
C THR A 388 -2.49 12.86 3.90
N ASN A 389 -2.60 13.89 4.74
CA ASN A 389 -3.40 13.85 5.97
C ASN A 389 -4.89 13.78 5.63
N VAL A 390 -5.60 12.80 6.19
CA VAL A 390 -7.05 12.64 6.02
C VAL A 390 -7.78 12.44 7.35
N ILE A 391 -7.19 12.90 8.45
CA ILE A 391 -7.81 12.89 9.78
C ILE A 391 -9.00 13.86 9.79
N GLU A 392 -10.19 13.33 10.04
CA GLU A 392 -11.41 14.14 10.10
C GLU A 392 -11.35 15.20 11.21
N GLY A 393 -11.53 16.47 10.85
CA GLY A 393 -11.52 17.59 11.79
C GLY A 393 -10.14 18.19 12.08
N ASP A 394 -9.07 17.61 11.54
CA ASP A 394 -7.72 18.18 11.61
C ASP A 394 -7.63 19.43 10.70
N PRO A 395 -7.12 20.58 11.20
CA PRO A 395 -6.86 21.76 10.39
C PRO A 395 -5.96 21.51 9.17
N ALA A 396 -5.07 20.53 9.24
CA ALA A 396 -4.15 20.13 8.16
C ALA A 396 -4.75 19.05 7.23
N PHE A 397 -6.05 18.78 7.28
CA PHE A 397 -6.71 17.85 6.36
C PHE A 397 -6.43 18.22 4.90
N GLY A 398 -5.96 17.22 4.13
CA GLY A 398 -5.60 17.34 2.73
C GLY A 398 -4.20 17.89 2.46
N GLU A 399 -3.47 18.33 3.49
CA GLU A 399 -2.07 18.66 3.37
C GLU A 399 -1.26 17.42 3.01
N SER A 400 -0.30 17.59 2.10
CA SER A 400 0.47 16.49 1.52
C SER A 400 1.96 16.75 1.66
N VAL A 401 2.66 15.73 2.15
CA VAL A 401 4.12 15.72 2.26
C VAL A 401 4.69 14.66 1.32
N ARG A 402 5.87 14.92 0.77
CA ARG A 402 6.52 14.02 -0.17
C ARG A 402 7.45 13.07 0.60
N ILE A 403 7.47 11.78 0.21
CA ILE A 403 8.23 10.70 0.89
C ILE A 403 9.46 10.25 0.09
N THR A 404 9.44 10.34 -1.25
CA THR A 404 10.59 9.94 -2.10
C THR A 404 11.12 11.08 -2.98
N ASP A 405 12.44 11.14 -3.21
CA ASP A 405 13.06 12.25 -3.97
C ASP A 405 12.70 12.14 -5.45
N PRO A 406 12.07 13.16 -6.05
CA PRO A 406 11.71 13.13 -7.46
C PRO A 406 12.94 13.12 -8.38
N THR A 407 14.13 13.41 -7.87
CA THR A 407 15.38 13.54 -8.62
C THR A 407 16.31 12.34 -8.48
N LEU A 408 16.09 11.44 -7.52
CA LEU A 408 16.95 10.27 -7.30
C LEU A 408 16.92 9.30 -8.50
N TYR A 409 15.72 9.14 -9.10
CA TYR A 409 15.51 8.35 -10.32
C TYR A 409 14.73 9.16 -11.36
N PRO A 410 15.39 10.08 -12.10
CA PRO A 410 14.71 11.02 -12.98
C PRO A 410 13.87 10.34 -14.06
N GLY A 411 12.56 10.62 -14.07
CA GLY A 411 11.63 10.12 -15.09
C GLY A 411 11.27 8.64 -14.96
N ILE A 412 11.61 8.00 -13.84
CA ILE A 412 11.29 6.59 -13.56
C ILE A 412 10.36 6.57 -12.33
N PRO A 413 9.07 6.91 -12.44
CA PRO A 413 8.20 7.06 -11.28
C PRO A 413 8.05 5.73 -10.52
N PRO A 414 7.81 5.77 -9.19
CA PRO A 414 7.29 4.63 -8.46
C PRO A 414 6.02 4.09 -9.14
N ASP A 415 5.79 2.79 -9.04
CA ASP A 415 4.53 2.15 -9.42
C ASP A 415 4.20 1.02 -8.44
N ALA A 416 2.97 0.50 -8.51
CA ALA A 416 2.53 -0.66 -7.74
C ALA A 416 2.81 -0.55 -6.23
N LEU A 417 2.46 0.60 -5.63
CA LEU A 417 2.60 0.84 -4.19
C LEU A 417 1.92 -0.25 -3.37
N CYS A 418 2.55 -0.69 -2.28
CA CYS A 418 2.00 -1.62 -1.30
C CYS A 418 2.50 -1.19 0.07
N VAL A 419 1.61 -0.79 0.99
CA VAL A 419 1.97 -0.43 2.37
C VAL A 419 2.01 -1.68 3.24
N SER A 420 3.00 -1.77 4.15
CA SER A 420 3.11 -2.88 5.10
C SER A 420 1.97 -2.84 6.13
N PRO A 421 1.51 -4.01 6.64
CA PRO A 421 0.44 -4.07 7.64
C PRO A 421 0.68 -3.26 8.92
N ASP A 422 1.94 -3.07 9.30
CA ASP A 422 2.35 -2.25 10.46
C ASP A 422 2.45 -0.75 10.15
N GLY A 423 2.30 -0.33 8.89
CA GLY A 423 2.38 1.06 8.47
C GLY A 423 3.80 1.64 8.48
N GLN A 424 4.84 0.80 8.59
CA GLN A 424 6.22 1.26 8.69
C GLN A 424 6.95 1.36 7.33
N TRP A 425 6.46 0.68 6.29
CA TRP A 425 7.15 0.58 5.01
C TRP A 425 6.19 0.70 3.82
N ILE A 426 6.70 1.27 2.73
CA ILE A 426 6.05 1.21 1.41
C ILE A 426 6.96 0.44 0.47
N ALA A 427 6.48 -0.68 -0.06
CA ALA A 427 7.08 -1.37 -1.19
C ALA A 427 6.52 -0.81 -2.49
N PHE A 428 7.37 -0.70 -3.51
CA PHE A 428 6.98 -0.21 -4.82
C PHE A 428 7.93 -0.71 -5.90
N ASN A 429 7.49 -0.62 -7.14
CA ASN A 429 8.34 -0.88 -8.29
C ASN A 429 8.99 0.39 -8.82
N ARG A 430 10.23 0.27 -9.29
CA ARG A 430 10.81 1.19 -10.28
C ARG A 430 11.25 0.43 -11.51
N LYS A 431 11.12 1.09 -12.66
CA LYS A 431 11.44 0.53 -13.97
C LYS A 431 12.86 0.93 -14.40
N LEU A 432 13.84 0.11 -14.05
CA LEU A 432 15.26 0.39 -14.31
C LEU A 432 15.70 -0.07 -15.71
N ASP A 433 16.64 0.63 -16.32
CA ASP A 433 17.29 0.24 -17.58
C ASP A 433 18.41 -0.77 -17.31
N ARG A 434 18.42 -1.88 -18.07
CA ARG A 434 19.49 -2.89 -18.03
C ARG A 434 20.74 -2.50 -18.82
N GLY A 435 20.65 -1.45 -19.65
CA GLY A 435 21.75 -0.94 -20.48
C GLY A 435 21.74 -1.48 -21.92
N ASP A 436 20.77 -2.31 -22.29
CA ASP A 436 20.56 -2.82 -23.65
C ASP A 436 19.21 -2.37 -24.25
N GLY A 437 18.58 -1.36 -23.64
CA GLY A 437 17.26 -0.84 -24.04
C GLY A 437 16.09 -1.64 -23.49
N VAL A 438 16.34 -2.74 -22.75
CA VAL A 438 15.32 -3.43 -21.97
C VAL A 438 15.20 -2.78 -20.60
N THR A 439 13.96 -2.55 -20.18
CA THR A 439 13.64 -2.02 -18.86
C THR A 439 12.94 -3.08 -18.01
N LEU A 440 13.23 -3.10 -16.72
CA LEU A 440 12.81 -4.11 -15.76
C LEU A 440 12.20 -3.44 -14.54
N ASN A 441 11.12 -4.03 -14.02
CA ASN A 441 10.62 -3.69 -12.70
C ASN A 441 11.53 -4.33 -11.64
N GLN A 442 12.02 -3.50 -10.72
CA GLN A 442 12.72 -3.90 -9.51
C GLN A 442 11.88 -3.48 -8.31
N VAL A 443 11.97 -4.24 -7.21
CA VAL A 443 11.30 -3.93 -5.95
C VAL A 443 12.20 -3.01 -5.13
N PHE A 444 11.60 -1.93 -4.66
CA PHE A 444 12.16 -0.97 -3.74
C PHE A 444 11.29 -0.89 -2.49
N ILE A 445 11.88 -0.41 -1.40
CA ILE A 445 11.15 0.03 -0.21
C ILE A 445 11.61 1.42 0.21
N VAL A 446 10.72 2.14 0.89
CA VAL A 446 11.01 3.35 1.65
C VAL A 446 10.33 3.23 3.01
N ALA A 447 10.98 3.75 4.05
CA ALA A 447 10.38 3.81 5.38
C ALA A 447 9.30 4.89 5.41
N ILE A 448 8.18 4.59 6.07
CA ILE A 448 7.20 5.59 6.47
C ILE A 448 7.70 6.15 7.79
N ARG A 449 8.05 7.43 7.82
CA ARG A 449 8.48 8.07 9.05
C ARG A 449 7.28 8.56 9.83
N LYS A 450 7.36 8.43 11.15
CA LYS A 450 6.41 9.08 12.03
C LYS A 450 6.78 10.54 12.18
N LEU A 451 5.95 11.41 11.64
CA LEU A 451 6.14 12.84 11.84
C LEU A 451 5.74 13.19 13.28
N ALA A 452 6.59 13.94 13.93
CA ALA A 452 6.40 14.49 15.26
C ALA A 452 6.68 15.99 15.20
N ILE A 453 6.33 16.69 16.28
CA ILE A 453 6.65 18.09 16.44
C ILE A 453 7.88 18.19 17.33
N LEU A 454 8.82 19.04 16.95
CA LEU A 454 9.91 19.44 17.82
C LEU A 454 9.51 20.78 18.47
N ASP A 455 9.94 21.02 19.71
CA ASP A 455 9.92 22.33 20.32
C ASP A 455 11.34 22.66 20.80
N ILE A 456 11.96 23.64 20.17
CA ILE A 456 13.26 24.19 20.53
C ILE A 456 13.06 25.22 21.63
N LYS A 457 13.62 24.94 22.81
CA LYS A 457 13.41 25.73 24.03
C LYS A 457 11.95 25.74 24.49
N PRO A 458 11.42 24.59 24.95
CA PRO A 458 10.09 24.53 25.52
C PRO A 458 9.82 25.63 26.55
N GLY A 459 8.79 26.44 26.28
CA GLY A 459 8.38 27.58 27.10
C GLY A 459 8.90 28.97 26.66
N ASP A 460 9.79 29.04 25.68
CA ASP A 460 10.25 30.29 25.04
C ASP A 460 9.74 30.35 23.59
N CYS A 461 9.27 31.51 23.12
CA CYS A 461 8.94 31.73 21.70
C CYS A 461 9.07 33.23 21.36
N PRO A 462 9.66 33.63 20.21
CA PRO A 462 10.29 32.77 19.20
C PRO A 462 11.59 32.12 19.68
N ASN A 463 11.98 31.04 19.03
CA ASN A 463 13.13 30.21 19.36
C ASN A 463 14.45 30.89 19.00
N GLN A 464 14.81 31.94 19.73
CA GLN A 464 16.03 32.72 19.46
C GLN A 464 17.29 31.94 19.81
N PHE A 465 18.21 31.79 18.87
CA PHE A 465 19.47 31.08 19.07
C PHE A 465 20.66 32.02 18.89
N THR A 466 21.43 32.25 19.96
CA THR A 466 22.65 33.05 19.89
C THR A 466 23.83 32.20 19.45
N VAL A 467 24.40 32.49 18.28
CA VAL A 467 25.58 31.81 17.74
C VAL A 467 26.84 32.25 18.50
N ASN A 468 27.38 31.35 19.32
CA ASN A 468 28.64 31.53 20.02
C ASN A 468 29.30 30.17 20.33
N LYS A 469 30.37 29.81 19.59
CA LYS A 469 31.12 28.56 19.81
C LYS A 469 31.81 28.46 21.18
N GLN A 470 31.99 29.57 21.88
CA GLN A 470 32.59 29.57 23.22
C GLN A 470 31.55 29.24 24.30
N ASN A 471 30.25 29.25 23.95
CA ASN A 471 29.20 28.90 24.88
C ASN A 471 29.13 27.38 25.07
N LYS A 472 29.53 26.92 26.25
CA LYS A 472 29.42 25.51 26.66
C LYS A 472 28.06 25.18 27.30
N GLY A 473 27.08 26.06 27.14
CA GLY A 473 25.71 25.86 27.57
C GLY A 473 25.00 24.76 26.78
N LYS A 474 23.82 24.37 27.28
CA LYS A 474 22.95 23.42 26.60
C LYS A 474 21.70 24.13 26.08
N ILE A 475 21.15 23.63 24.99
CA ILE A 475 19.82 24.01 24.49
C ILE A 475 18.87 22.83 24.69
N PRO A 476 17.74 23.03 25.40
CA PRO A 476 16.71 22.00 25.47
C PRO A 476 15.91 21.99 24.17
N MET A 477 15.56 20.80 23.70
CA MET A 477 14.59 20.58 22.63
C MET A 477 13.69 19.40 23.04
N ALA A 478 12.39 19.47 22.77
CA ALA A 478 11.45 18.41 23.10
C ALA A 478 10.84 17.81 21.84
N ILE A 479 10.91 16.48 21.67
CA ILE A 479 10.05 15.78 20.72
C ILE A 479 8.70 15.61 21.41
N LEU A 480 7.67 16.23 20.87
CA LEU A 480 6.36 16.25 21.53
C LEU A 480 5.65 14.90 21.40
N GLY A 481 5.01 14.48 22.48
CA GLY A 481 4.14 13.32 22.47
C GLY A 481 2.83 13.61 21.76
N SER A 482 2.13 12.56 21.35
CA SER A 482 0.80 12.69 20.76
C SER A 482 -0.05 11.44 21.07
N PRO A 483 -1.36 11.42 20.76
CA PRO A 483 -2.15 10.19 20.84
C PRO A 483 -1.54 9.04 20.03
N GLU A 484 -0.81 9.37 18.97
CA GLU A 484 -0.17 8.43 18.07
C GLU A 484 1.27 8.13 18.48
N LEU A 485 2.01 9.07 19.10
CA LEU A 485 3.42 8.92 19.50
C LEU A 485 3.61 8.82 21.02
N ASP A 486 3.90 7.60 21.49
CA ASP A 486 4.52 7.42 22.82
C ASP A 486 6.04 7.66 22.72
N VAL A 487 6.48 8.79 23.24
CA VAL A 487 7.89 9.18 23.21
C VAL A 487 8.78 8.29 24.08
N ALA A 488 8.21 7.50 25.00
CA ALA A 488 8.96 6.54 25.80
C ALA A 488 9.50 5.37 24.95
N ASP A 489 8.93 5.14 23.77
CA ASP A 489 9.40 4.14 22.83
C ASP A 489 10.58 4.60 21.97
N ILE A 490 11.00 5.86 22.07
CA ILE A 490 12.12 6.40 21.30
C ILE A 490 13.45 5.89 21.88
N ASP A 491 14.25 5.22 21.04
CA ASP A 491 15.65 4.90 21.33
C ASP A 491 16.49 6.18 21.27
N VAL A 492 16.74 6.77 22.44
CA VAL A 492 17.55 7.98 22.58
C VAL A 492 18.96 7.83 21.96
N ALA A 493 19.50 6.61 21.87
CA ALA A 493 20.83 6.38 21.29
C ALA A 493 20.87 6.60 19.76
N SER A 494 19.72 6.57 19.10
CA SER A 494 19.58 6.79 17.65
C SER A 494 19.48 8.26 17.24
N ILE A 495 19.41 9.18 18.22
CA ILE A 495 19.11 10.59 17.98
C ILE A 495 20.18 11.27 17.12
N ASN A 496 19.74 11.93 16.07
CA ASN A 496 20.57 12.79 15.23
C ASN A 496 19.84 14.08 14.83
N ILE A 497 20.58 15.16 14.60
CA ILE A 497 20.04 16.44 14.13
C ILE A 497 20.56 16.69 12.73
N ASN A 498 19.66 16.88 11.76
CA ASN A 498 19.98 17.05 10.34
C ASN A 498 21.03 16.03 9.85
N GLY A 499 20.96 14.79 10.36
CA GLY A 499 21.87 13.71 9.99
C GLY A 499 23.15 13.56 10.80
N VAL A 500 23.46 14.51 11.70
CA VAL A 500 24.64 14.41 12.56
C VAL A 500 24.26 13.73 13.87
N ALA A 501 24.92 12.62 14.23
CA ALA A 501 24.63 11.91 15.48
C ALA A 501 25.01 12.77 16.70
N PHE A 502 24.08 12.90 17.66
CA PHE A 502 24.31 13.68 18.88
C PHE A 502 24.31 12.78 20.12
N PRO A 503 25.38 12.82 20.95
CA PRO A 503 25.34 12.17 22.25
C PRO A 503 24.41 12.94 23.19
N VAL A 504 23.16 12.52 23.26
CA VAL A 504 22.18 13.10 24.18
C VAL A 504 22.58 12.81 25.62
N LYS A 505 22.60 13.84 26.46
CA LYS A 505 22.90 13.71 27.89
C LYS A 505 21.65 14.01 28.71
N SER A 506 21.26 13.04 29.53
CA SER A 506 20.14 13.15 30.48
C SER A 506 18.80 13.43 29.78
N PRO A 507 18.33 12.54 28.88
CA PRO A 507 16.96 12.62 28.38
C PRO A 507 15.98 12.52 29.55
N SER A 508 14.85 13.22 29.44
CA SER A 508 13.76 13.12 30.42
C SER A 508 12.43 13.15 29.70
N VAL A 509 11.46 12.42 30.23
CA VAL A 509 10.09 12.46 29.74
C VAL A 509 9.27 13.39 30.64
N ALA A 510 8.69 14.43 30.07
CA ALA A 510 7.85 15.40 30.75
C ALA A 510 6.95 16.12 29.75
N ASP A 511 5.71 16.39 30.12
CA ASP A 511 4.79 17.24 29.36
C ASP A 511 5.20 18.71 29.57
N VAL A 512 5.90 19.27 28.59
CA VAL A 512 6.53 20.60 28.64
C VAL A 512 5.97 21.57 27.61
N SER A 513 5.39 21.07 26.53
CA SER A 513 4.84 21.91 25.46
C SER A 513 3.73 21.19 24.69
N GLY A 514 3.10 21.93 23.79
CA GLY A 514 2.08 21.43 22.89
C GLY A 514 2.37 21.86 21.45
N PRO A 515 1.59 21.37 20.47
CA PRO A 515 1.74 21.73 19.07
C PRO A 515 1.39 23.21 18.80
N GLY A 516 2.17 23.87 17.93
CA GLY A 516 1.86 25.21 17.38
C GLY A 516 0.93 25.15 16.17
N GLU A 517 0.50 26.31 15.64
CA GLU A 517 -0.39 26.36 14.46
C GLU A 517 0.34 26.08 13.13
N SER A 518 1.68 26.07 13.13
CA SER A 518 2.53 25.74 11.97
C SER A 518 3.90 25.21 12.41
N VAL A 519 4.70 24.71 11.47
CA VAL A 519 6.02 24.09 11.74
C VAL A 519 7.01 25.01 12.47
N CYS A 520 6.96 26.33 12.24
CA CYS A 520 7.82 27.30 12.92
C CYS A 520 7.11 28.06 14.05
N ASP A 521 5.87 27.68 14.38
CA ASP A 521 5.09 28.29 15.45
C ASP A 521 5.14 27.42 16.69
N CYS A 522 5.16 28.05 17.86
CA CYS A 522 5.30 27.34 19.13
C CYS A 522 3.92 27.13 19.76
N GLY A 523 3.64 25.93 20.26
CA GLY A 523 2.46 25.73 21.11
C GLY A 523 2.65 26.33 22.49
N THR A 524 1.54 26.62 23.19
CA THR A 524 1.60 27.27 24.50
C THR A 524 1.43 26.25 25.63
N GLY A 525 2.54 25.72 26.12
CA GLY A 525 2.62 24.94 27.37
C GLY A 525 2.04 23.51 27.28
N PRO A 526 1.95 22.82 28.43
CA PRO A 526 1.62 21.39 28.50
C PRO A 526 0.27 21.04 27.84
N ASP A 527 0.23 19.96 27.05
CA ASP A 527 -0.95 19.53 26.30
C ASP A 527 -1.58 18.21 26.79
N GLY A 528 -0.96 17.58 27.79
CA GLY A 528 -1.39 16.32 28.37
C GLY A 528 -0.71 15.08 27.77
N TYR A 529 0.16 15.25 26.78
CA TYR A 529 1.01 14.19 26.23
C TYR A 529 2.44 14.33 26.79
N PRO A 530 3.09 13.23 27.22
CA PRO A 530 4.48 13.31 27.66
C PRO A 530 5.44 13.57 26.49
N ASP A 531 6.37 14.51 26.66
CA ASP A 531 7.38 14.84 25.64
C ASP A 531 8.76 14.28 26.00
N LEU A 532 9.56 13.95 24.99
CA LEU A 532 10.95 13.57 25.18
C LEU A 532 11.83 14.82 25.13
N VAL A 533 12.23 15.29 26.31
CA VAL A 533 13.10 16.45 26.48
C VAL A 533 14.57 16.03 26.39
N LEU A 534 15.24 16.64 25.42
CA LEU A 534 16.62 16.40 25.04
C LEU A 534 17.44 17.66 25.31
N HIS A 535 18.72 17.51 25.63
CA HIS A 535 19.60 18.65 25.88
C HIS A 535 20.86 18.53 25.03
N PHE A 536 21.00 19.43 24.06
CA PHE A 536 22.12 19.46 23.12
C PHE A 536 23.15 20.51 23.51
N SER A 537 24.43 20.26 23.21
CA SER A 537 25.51 21.26 23.36
C SER A 537 25.30 22.37 22.33
N GLN A 538 25.32 23.64 22.76
CA GLN A 538 25.16 24.75 21.81
C GLN A 538 26.29 24.80 20.78
N GLU A 539 27.52 24.50 21.20
CA GLU A 539 28.69 24.43 20.30
C GLU A 539 28.47 23.39 19.20
N ASP A 540 28.00 22.19 19.57
CA ASP A 540 27.79 21.08 18.65
C ASP A 540 26.66 21.40 17.66
N VAL A 541 25.60 22.09 18.11
CA VAL A 541 24.49 22.55 17.24
C VAL A 541 25.00 23.60 16.25
N VAL A 542 25.80 24.58 16.70
CA VAL A 542 26.42 25.59 15.81
C VAL A 542 27.28 24.94 14.73
N GLU A 543 28.09 23.95 15.12
CA GLU A 543 28.98 23.25 14.21
C GLU A 543 28.19 22.37 13.21
N ALA A 544 27.27 21.53 13.70
CA ALA A 544 26.52 20.59 12.88
C ALA A 544 25.63 21.29 11.85
N LEU A 545 25.00 22.42 12.23
CA LEU A 545 24.10 23.17 11.35
C LEU A 545 24.81 24.28 10.57
N GLY A 546 26.12 24.47 10.76
CA GLY A 546 26.89 25.50 10.05
C GLY A 546 26.40 26.93 10.30
N LEU A 547 25.86 27.21 11.49
CA LEU A 547 25.13 28.45 11.78
C LEU A 547 25.98 29.73 11.65
N GLU A 548 27.30 29.63 11.72
CA GLU A 548 28.22 30.76 11.56
C GLU A 548 28.20 31.39 10.16
N ALA A 549 27.75 30.64 9.15
CA ALA A 549 27.69 31.13 7.77
C ALA A 549 26.40 31.90 7.47
N LEU A 550 25.46 31.95 8.42
CA LEU A 550 24.13 32.54 8.24
C LEU A 550 24.12 34.03 8.59
N SER A 551 23.06 34.73 8.19
CA SER A 551 22.82 36.14 8.53
C SER A 551 22.12 36.29 9.89
N GLU A 552 22.22 37.48 10.48
CA GLU A 552 21.35 37.88 11.60
C GLU A 552 19.87 37.72 11.17
N ASP A 553 19.03 37.30 12.10
CA ASP A 553 17.61 37.02 11.93
C ASP A 553 17.28 35.93 10.89
N ALA A 554 18.27 35.13 10.45
CA ALA A 554 18.00 33.98 9.60
C ALA A 554 17.15 32.95 10.36
N GLU A 555 16.12 32.45 9.70
CA GLU A 555 15.30 31.34 10.21
C GLU A 555 15.88 30.02 9.71
N VAL A 556 16.08 29.08 10.62
CA VAL A 556 16.69 27.78 10.35
C VAL A 556 15.76 26.69 10.83
N GLU A 557 15.31 25.87 9.90
CA GLU A 557 14.59 24.63 10.21
C GLU A 557 15.59 23.60 10.77
N VAL A 558 15.25 23.04 11.92
CA VAL A 558 16.01 22.01 12.61
C VAL A 558 15.14 20.77 12.71
N THR A 559 15.69 19.65 12.26
CA THR A 559 15.00 18.37 12.34
C THR A 559 15.79 17.39 13.18
N VAL A 560 15.13 16.83 14.19
CA VAL A 560 15.60 15.72 15.02
C VAL A 560 15.03 14.42 14.47
N PHE A 561 15.91 13.45 14.26
CA PHE A 561 15.57 12.09 13.90
C PHE A 561 15.83 11.18 15.08
N ALA A 562 14.96 10.19 15.28
CA ALA A 562 15.16 9.12 16.25
C ALA A 562 14.41 7.87 15.79
N ASN A 563 14.89 6.68 16.14
CA ASN A 563 14.16 5.44 15.95
C ASN A 563 13.35 5.13 17.20
N GLN A 564 12.17 4.57 17.02
CA GLN A 564 11.44 3.86 18.06
C GLN A 564 12.05 2.46 18.27
N ASN A 565 11.75 1.83 19.40
CA ASN A 565 12.23 0.49 19.77
C ASN A 565 11.81 -0.60 18.77
N ASP A 566 10.76 -0.37 17.99
CA ASP A 566 10.27 -1.24 16.91
C ASP A 566 10.99 -1.02 15.57
N GLY A 567 11.86 0.00 15.48
CA GLY A 567 12.62 0.37 14.29
C GLY A 567 12.00 1.50 13.46
N LEU A 568 10.83 2.03 13.82
CA LEU A 568 10.19 3.14 13.11
C LEU A 568 10.95 4.45 13.34
N GLU A 569 11.29 5.19 12.30
CA GLU A 569 11.97 6.47 12.44
C GLU A 569 10.96 7.60 12.68
N VAL A 570 11.12 8.29 13.80
CA VAL A 570 10.47 9.54 14.18
C VAL A 570 11.28 10.71 13.60
N GLN A 571 10.57 11.63 12.96
CA GLN A 571 11.11 12.89 12.48
C GLN A 571 10.36 14.04 13.15
N ALA A 572 11.06 14.83 13.96
CA ALA A 572 10.52 15.98 14.67
C ALA A 572 11.16 17.27 14.16
N THR A 573 10.36 18.27 13.75
CA THR A 573 10.86 19.51 13.14
C THR A 573 10.34 20.75 13.86
N ASP A 574 11.21 21.77 13.95
CA ASP A 574 10.92 23.12 14.45
C ASP A 574 11.94 24.12 13.88
N CYS A 575 11.74 25.41 14.08
CA CYS A 575 12.56 26.49 13.56
C CYS A 575 13.25 27.27 14.69
N MET A 576 14.44 27.81 14.42
CA MET A 576 15.12 28.78 15.29
C MET A 576 15.54 30.03 14.53
N THR A 577 15.51 31.18 15.21
CA THR A 577 15.96 32.46 14.67
C THR A 577 17.38 32.79 15.15
N ILE A 578 18.28 33.04 14.21
CA ILE A 578 19.71 33.19 14.47
C ILE A 578 20.09 34.62 14.89
N HIS A 579 20.83 34.73 16.00
CA HIS A 579 21.41 35.98 16.49
C HIS A 579 22.91 35.85 16.74
N PHE A 580 23.72 36.87 16.42
CA PHE A 580 25.15 36.85 16.69
C PHE A 580 25.52 37.68 17.93
N ALA A 581 26.24 37.06 18.86
CA ALA A 581 26.74 37.77 20.04
C ALA A 581 27.77 38.85 19.63
N GLY A 582 27.38 40.12 19.69
CA GLY A 582 28.33 41.25 19.66
C GLY A 582 28.35 42.15 18.42
N LYS A 583 27.31 42.16 17.57
CA LYS A 583 27.10 43.31 16.68
C LYS A 583 26.08 44.26 17.30
N GLY A 584 26.57 45.19 18.11
CA GLY A 584 25.79 46.39 18.40
C GLY A 584 25.40 47.04 17.06
N HIS A 585 24.15 47.48 16.96
CA HIS A 585 23.71 48.36 15.89
C HIS A 585 24.74 49.48 15.67
N GLU A 586 25.37 49.49 14.50
CA GLU A 586 25.91 50.71 13.89
C GLU A 586 25.04 51.11 12.71
#